data_AF-A0A498QQ28-F1
#
_entry.id   AF-A0A498QQ28-F1
#
_cell.length_a   1.000
_cell.length_b   1.000
_cell.length_c   1.000
_cell.angle_alpha   90.00
_cell.angle_beta   90.00
_cell.angle_gamma   90.00
#
_symmetry.space_group_name_H-M   'P 1'
#
loop_
_entity.id
_entity.type
_entity.pdbx_description
1 polymer ?
#
loop_
_entity_poly.entity_id
_entity_poly.type
_entity_poly.pdbx_seq_one_letter_code
_entity_poly.pdbx_strand_id
1 'polypeptide(L)'
;MTKRSPMARSYPVRVAGLYRGSALHAHRHVHQRTPLSSSHFVRWLTVWNCTVDEMFQGPVAEHAKVQGARIAWAMHRRLTGTDAAELDALITRQTG
;
A
#
# COMPACT_ATOMS: atom_id res chain seq x y z
N MET A 1 -30.14 -37.64 -10.12
CA MET A 1 -30.68 -36.41 -9.51
C MET A 1 -29.53 -35.45 -9.26
N THR A 2 -29.22 -34.62 -10.26
CA THR A 2 -28.00 -33.81 -10.35
C THR A 2 -28.20 -32.51 -9.59
N LYS A 3 -27.41 -32.25 -8.54
CA LYS A 3 -27.44 -30.98 -7.81
C LYS A 3 -26.91 -29.87 -8.73
N ARG A 4 -27.79 -28.97 -9.16
CA ARG A 4 -27.46 -27.78 -9.95
C ARG A 4 -26.54 -26.86 -9.15
N SER A 5 -25.39 -26.54 -9.72
CA SER A 5 -24.48 -25.49 -9.28
C SER A 5 -25.21 -24.13 -9.24
N PRO A 6 -25.05 -23.31 -8.19
CA PRO A 6 -25.51 -21.93 -8.24
C PRO A 6 -24.54 -21.11 -9.09
N MET A 7 -25.12 -20.39 -10.05
CA MET A 7 -24.47 -19.45 -10.95
C MET A 7 -23.47 -18.55 -10.20
N ALA A 8 -22.22 -18.54 -10.67
CA ALA A 8 -21.20 -17.61 -10.25
C ALA A 8 -21.66 -16.18 -10.56
N ARG A 9 -21.95 -15.40 -9.51
CA ARG A 9 -22.22 -13.97 -9.63
C ARG A 9 -20.88 -13.28 -9.89
N SER A 10 -20.62 -12.93 -11.15
CA SER A 10 -19.52 -12.04 -11.51
C SER A 10 -19.74 -10.68 -10.84
N TYR A 11 -19.05 -10.43 -9.73
CA TYR A 11 -18.95 -9.07 -9.19
C TYR A 11 -18.01 -8.27 -10.08
N PRO A 12 -18.43 -7.14 -10.66
CA PRO A 12 -17.49 -6.24 -11.31
C PRO A 12 -16.57 -5.67 -10.23
N VAL A 13 -15.33 -6.14 -10.17
CA VAL A 13 -14.27 -5.45 -9.43
C VAL A 13 -13.92 -4.20 -10.21
N ARG A 14 -14.52 -3.07 -9.83
CA ARG A 14 -13.96 -1.70 -9.90
C ARG A 14 -14.55 -0.97 -8.67
N VAL A 15 -13.85 -0.08 -7.98
CA VAL A 15 -13.37 1.18 -8.52
C VAL A 15 -12.21 1.75 -7.66
N ALA A 16 -10.98 1.70 -8.18
CA ALA A 16 -9.94 2.67 -7.84
C ALA A 16 -10.30 4.03 -8.51
N GLY A 17 -11.25 4.75 -7.93
CA GLY A 17 -11.85 5.93 -8.58
C GLY A 17 -13.02 6.61 -7.87
N LEU A 18 -13.47 6.09 -6.71
CA LEU A 18 -14.39 6.82 -5.82
C LEU A 18 -13.65 7.79 -4.89
N TYR A 19 -12.34 7.61 -4.74
CA TYR A 19 -11.50 8.56 -4.03
C TYR A 19 -11.17 9.75 -4.95
N ARG A 20 -11.87 10.86 -4.73
CA ARG A 20 -11.63 12.14 -5.43
C ARG A 20 -10.55 12.99 -4.78
N GLY A 21 -10.04 12.58 -3.62
CA GLY A 21 -8.95 13.27 -2.93
C GLY A 21 -7.60 12.99 -3.59
N SER A 22 -6.64 13.88 -3.37
CA SER A 22 -5.23 13.58 -3.65
C SER A 22 -4.59 13.11 -2.35
N ALA A 23 -4.23 11.83 -2.26
CA ALA A 23 -3.52 11.30 -1.11
C ALA A 23 -2.24 12.11 -0.84
N LEU A 24 -1.52 12.51 -1.90
CA LEU A 24 -0.36 13.38 -1.76
C LEU A 24 -0.70 14.72 -1.12
N HIS A 25 -1.84 15.34 -1.46
CA HIS A 25 -2.23 16.62 -0.88
C HIS A 25 -2.44 16.51 0.64
N ALA A 26 -3.10 15.44 1.10
CA ALA A 26 -3.25 15.18 2.53
C ALA A 26 -1.89 15.01 3.22
N HIS A 27 -0.97 14.24 2.64
CA HIS A 27 0.36 14.05 3.20
C HIS A 27 1.20 15.33 3.18
N ARG A 28 1.05 16.19 2.16
CA ARG A 28 1.70 17.51 2.12
C ARG A 28 1.25 18.40 3.27
N HIS A 29 -0.06 18.44 3.53
CA HIS A 29 -0.60 19.22 4.64
C HIS A 29 -0.04 18.75 5.99
N VAL A 30 0.06 17.43 6.20
CA VAL A 30 0.69 16.86 7.40
C VAL A 30 2.17 17.21 7.46
N HIS A 31 2.91 17.02 6.36
CA HIS A 31 4.35 17.28 6.27
C HIS A 31 4.70 18.75 6.57
N GLN A 32 3.87 19.70 6.13
CA GLN A 32 4.04 21.13 6.42
C GLN A 32 3.91 21.45 7.92
N ARG A 33 3.09 20.69 8.65
CA ARG A 33 2.87 20.87 10.10
C ARG A 33 3.90 20.10 10.92
N THR A 34 4.24 18.89 10.47
CA THR A 34 5.20 18.00 11.11
C THR A 34 5.97 17.26 10.02
N PRO A 35 7.25 17.60 9.80
CA PRO A 35 8.05 16.98 8.75
C PRO A 35 8.10 15.45 8.88
N LEU A 36 7.62 14.77 7.85
CA LEU A 36 7.65 13.32 7.74
C LEU A 36 9.01 12.87 7.19
N SER A 37 9.82 12.23 8.03
CA SER A 37 11.06 11.53 7.67
C SER A 37 10.82 10.10 7.15
N SER A 38 11.87 9.49 6.58
CA SER A 38 11.91 8.07 6.17
C SER A 38 11.42 7.11 7.25
N SER A 39 11.81 7.33 8.52
CA SER A 39 11.43 6.48 9.65
C SER A 39 9.91 6.35 9.85
N HIS A 40 9.13 7.40 9.54
CA HIS A 40 7.68 7.34 9.60
C HIS A 40 7.11 6.40 8.52
N PHE A 41 7.65 6.45 7.30
CA PHE A 41 7.24 5.58 6.20
C PHE A 41 7.65 4.14 6.43
N VAL A 42 8.87 3.91 6.95
CA VAL A 42 9.34 2.59 7.39
C VAL A 42 8.39 2.01 8.44
N ARG A 43 8.07 2.79 9.49
CA ARG A 43 7.17 2.35 10.55
C ARG A 43 5.78 2.03 10.02
N TRP A 44 5.22 2.89 9.17
CA TRP A 44 3.92 2.67 8.54
C TRP A 44 3.90 1.38 7.72
N LEU A 45 4.94 1.14 6.91
CA LEU A 45 5.04 -0.05 6.07
C LEU A 45 5.19 -1.33 6.89
N THR A 46 5.93 -1.28 8.01
CA THR A 46 5.99 -2.40 8.96
C THR A 46 4.62 -2.77 9.49
N VAL A 47 3.85 -1.79 9.98
CA VAL A 47 2.50 -2.03 10.51
C VAL A 47 1.57 -2.55 9.40
N TRP A 48 1.63 -1.96 8.21
CA TRP A 48 0.87 -2.42 7.04
C TRP A 48 1.12 -3.90 6.73
N ASN A 49 2.39 -4.31 6.64
CA ASN A 49 2.73 -5.70 6.33
C ASN A 49 2.23 -6.65 7.41
N CYS A 50 2.46 -6.33 8.70
CA CYS A 50 1.98 -7.15 9.81
C CYS A 50 0.47 -7.36 9.74
N THR A 51 -0.29 -6.29 9.51
CA THR A 51 -1.75 -6.38 9.39
C THR A 51 -2.18 -7.21 8.19
N VAL A 52 -1.50 -7.07 7.04
CA VAL A 52 -1.82 -7.90 5.86
C VAL A 52 -1.55 -9.37 6.14
N ASP A 53 -0.41 -9.69 6.76
CA ASP A 53 -0.02 -11.06 7.12
C ASP A 53 -0.96 -11.68 8.17
N GLU A 54 -1.46 -10.88 9.13
CA GLU A 54 -2.40 -11.32 10.15
C GLU A 54 -3.81 -11.59 9.59
N MET A 55 -4.25 -10.80 8.62
CA MET A 55 -5.65 -10.81 8.16
C MET A 55 -5.86 -11.54 6.84
N PHE A 56 -4.82 -11.70 6.02
CA PHE A 56 -4.94 -12.20 4.65
C PHE A 56 -3.78 -13.14 4.30
N GLN A 57 -4.02 -13.98 3.29
CA GLN A 57 -3.00 -14.87 2.74
C GLN A 57 -3.17 -15.05 1.24
N GLY A 58 -2.10 -15.50 0.58
CA GLY A 58 -2.08 -15.80 -0.85
C GLY A 58 -1.69 -14.61 -1.73
N PRO A 59 -1.75 -14.79 -3.07
CA PRO A 59 -1.10 -13.87 -4.03
C PRO A 59 -1.59 -12.42 -3.96
N VAL A 60 -2.86 -12.20 -3.59
CA VAL A 60 -3.42 -10.85 -3.45
C VAL A 60 -2.83 -10.13 -2.23
N ALA A 61 -2.59 -10.84 -1.12
CA ALA A 61 -1.95 -10.28 0.06
C ALA A 61 -0.49 -9.89 -0.24
N GLU A 62 0.25 -10.75 -0.94
CA GLU A 62 1.61 -10.45 -1.38
C GLU A 62 1.65 -9.22 -2.31
N HIS A 63 0.74 -9.16 -3.30
CA HIS A 63 0.61 -7.98 -4.14
C HIS A 63 0.28 -6.72 -3.34
N ALA A 64 -0.58 -6.80 -2.32
CA ALA A 64 -0.91 -5.65 -1.48
C ALA A 64 0.31 -5.13 -0.71
N LYS A 65 1.19 -6.01 -0.21
CA LYS A 65 2.46 -5.61 0.42
C LYS A 65 3.37 -4.88 -0.56
N VAL A 66 3.58 -5.44 -1.75
CA VAL A 66 4.39 -4.81 -2.82
C VAL A 66 3.85 -3.43 -3.21
N GLN A 67 2.53 -3.29 -3.37
CA GLN A 67 1.92 -2.01 -3.68
C GLN A 67 2.09 -1.01 -2.52
N GLY A 68 1.93 -1.47 -1.28
CA GLY A 68 2.16 -0.67 -0.08
C GLY A 68 3.55 -0.06 -0.04
N ALA A 69 4.60 -0.86 -0.31
CA ALA A 69 5.97 -0.36 -0.32
C ALA A 69 6.24 0.66 -1.44
N ARG A 70 5.72 0.41 -2.65
CA ARG A 70 5.82 1.37 -3.76
C ARG A 70 5.16 2.70 -3.44
N ILE A 71 4.00 2.67 -2.79
CA ILE A 71 3.28 3.88 -2.35
C ILE A 71 4.10 4.62 -1.28
N ALA A 72 4.61 3.93 -0.26
CA ALA A 72 5.41 4.54 0.80
C ALA A 72 6.64 5.24 0.23
N TRP A 73 7.37 4.58 -0.68
CA TRP A 73 8.53 5.14 -1.35
C TRP A 73 8.20 6.36 -2.21
N ALA A 74 7.18 6.26 -3.05
CA ALA A 74 6.76 7.37 -3.90
C ALA A 74 6.29 8.57 -3.08
N MET A 75 5.61 8.35 -1.95
CA MET A 75 5.18 9.43 -1.06
C MET A 75 6.36 10.09 -0.36
N HIS A 76 7.30 9.32 0.18
CA HIS A 76 8.52 9.87 0.78
C HIS A 76 9.25 10.80 -0.20
N ARG A 77 9.61 10.26 -1.38
CA ARG A 77 10.35 11.02 -2.40
C ARG A 77 9.62 12.28 -2.86
N ARG A 78 8.28 12.25 -2.96
CA ARG A 78 7.47 13.42 -3.37
C ARG A 78 7.31 14.49 -2.29
N LEU A 79 7.57 14.16 -1.02
CA LEU A 79 7.49 15.10 0.10
C LEU A 79 8.86 15.66 0.47
N THR A 80 9.90 14.81 0.52
CA THR A 80 11.23 15.18 0.98
C THR A 80 12.18 15.54 -0.16
N GLY A 81 11.92 15.07 -1.38
CA GLY A 81 12.82 15.21 -2.53
C GLY A 81 14.03 14.27 -2.49
N THR A 82 14.11 13.37 -1.51
CA THR A 82 15.24 12.47 -1.30
C THR A 82 14.82 11.00 -1.38
N ASP A 83 15.79 10.16 -1.76
CA ASP A 83 15.67 8.71 -1.64
C ASP A 83 16.03 8.28 -0.20
N ALA A 84 15.60 7.09 0.22
CA ALA A 84 15.83 6.57 1.57
C ALA A 84 16.26 5.10 1.52
N ALA A 85 17.52 4.83 1.84
CA ALA A 85 18.11 3.50 1.75
C ALA A 85 17.35 2.42 2.55
N GLU A 86 16.82 2.78 3.72
CA GLU A 86 16.01 1.86 4.54
C GLU A 86 14.71 1.44 3.85
N LEU A 87 14.11 2.37 3.09
CA LEU A 87 12.88 2.14 2.35
C LEU A 87 13.15 1.39 1.04
N ASP A 88 14.29 1.66 0.40
CA ASP A 88 14.76 0.90 -0.76
C ASP A 88 15.00 -0.57 -0.38
N ALA A 89 15.67 -0.82 0.76
CA ALA A 89 15.86 -2.16 1.31
C ALA A 89 14.53 -2.87 1.66
N LEU A 90 13.48 -2.11 2.00
CA LEU A 90 12.12 -2.62 2.23
C LEU A 90 11.39 -2.97 0.94
N ILE A 91 11.66 -2.27 -0.15
CA ILE A 91 11.07 -2.59 -1.45
C ILE A 91 11.75 -3.84 -2.02
N THR A 92 13.08 -3.89 -2.02
CA THR A 92 13.85 -4.99 -2.60
C THR A 92 13.45 -6.35 -2.00
N ARG A 93 13.25 -6.43 -0.68
CA ARG A 93 12.82 -7.67 0.00
C ARG A 93 11.42 -8.14 -0.37
N GLN A 94 10.57 -7.26 -0.91
CA GLN A 94 9.19 -7.57 -1.26
C GLN A 94 9.00 -7.83 -2.75
N THR A 95 9.92 -7.34 -3.58
CA THR A 95 9.89 -7.54 -5.04
C THR A 95 10.78 -8.69 -5.51
N GLY A 96 11.57 -9.27 -4.62
CA GLY A 96 12.44 -10.42 -4.88
C GLY A 96 11.76 -11.77 -4.64
#